data_AF-A0A8J8VWY4-F1
#
_entry.id   AF-A0A8J8VWY4-F1
#
_cell.length_a   1.000
_cell.length_b   1.000
_cell.length_c   1.000
_cell.angle_alpha   90.00
_cell.angle_beta   90.00
_cell.angle_gamma   90.00
#
_symmetry.space_group_name_H-M   'P 1'
#
loop_
_entity.id
_entity.type
_entity.pdbx_description
1 polymer ?
#
loop_
_entity_poly.entity_id
_entity_poly.type
_entity_poly.pdbx_seq_one_letter_code
_entity_poly.pdbx_strand_id
1 'polypeptide(L)'
;MSETEAKVEEAPVEETEAPAQEVESEAVEQKAQPEAKKEGPEKWGIAHIYSSYNNTIIHMTDLTGGETVSISSGGIHVNADRYESSPFAAMKAANAVVESAKTKGFTGFHIRVRAVGGVGSRVPGPGAQAAIRALARGGFKIGRIDDVTPIPHDTTRKKGGKRGRRV
;
A
#
# COMPACT_ATOMS: atom_id res chain seq x y z
N MET A 1 -25.24 45.50 61.82
CA MET A 1 -24.15 45.27 60.85
C MET A 1 -23.91 46.60 60.11
N SER A 2 -23.63 47.77 60.74
CA SER A 2 -22.54 48.16 61.65
C SER A 2 -21.19 47.58 61.21
N GLU A 3 -20.12 48.31 60.94
CA GLU A 3 -19.72 49.72 61.07
C GLU A 3 -18.35 49.88 60.34
N THR A 4 -17.97 51.11 59.95
CA THR A 4 -16.61 51.74 59.94
C THR A 4 -15.45 51.13 59.08
N GLU A 5 -14.91 51.84 58.07
CA GLU A 5 -13.88 52.92 58.04
C GLU A 5 -12.42 52.45 57.77
N ALA A 6 -11.80 53.17 56.81
CA ALA A 6 -10.41 53.61 56.73
C ALA A 6 -9.21 52.65 56.46
N LYS A 7 -8.34 53.19 55.60
CA LYS A 7 -7.05 52.77 55.01
C LYS A 7 -5.87 53.07 55.94
N VAL A 8 -4.78 52.28 55.91
CA VAL A 8 -3.39 52.73 56.20
C VAL A 8 -2.35 51.86 55.44
N GLU A 9 -1.34 52.54 54.88
CA GLU A 9 -0.12 52.06 54.19
C GLU A 9 1.01 51.68 55.17
N GLU A 10 1.99 50.85 54.75
CA GLU A 10 3.44 51.17 54.72
C GLU A 10 4.31 49.92 54.40
N ALA A 11 5.36 50.13 53.60
CA ALA A 11 6.53 49.24 53.42
C ALA A 11 7.64 49.69 54.40
N PRO A 12 8.75 48.93 54.67
CA PRO A 12 9.94 48.94 53.77
C PRO A 12 10.94 47.72 53.84
N VAL A 13 11.80 47.57 52.80
CA VAL A 13 13.31 47.37 52.74
C VAL A 13 13.91 46.15 53.53
N GLU A 14 14.86 45.30 53.06
CA GLU A 14 16.19 45.54 52.44
C GLU A 14 16.83 44.23 51.86
N GLU A 15 17.81 44.46 50.98
CA GLU A 15 18.86 43.70 50.30
C GLU A 15 19.32 42.29 50.77
N THR A 16 19.67 41.40 49.80
CA THR A 16 21.05 40.90 49.53
C THR A 16 21.10 39.48 48.91
N GLU A 17 21.96 39.36 47.88
CA GLU A 17 22.81 38.22 47.50
C GLU A 17 22.22 36.85 47.08
N ALA A 18 22.56 36.47 45.83
CA ALA A 18 22.69 35.06 45.43
C ALA A 18 23.90 34.42 46.12
N PRO A 19 23.86 33.11 46.46
CA PRO A 19 24.65 32.17 45.66
C PRO A 19 24.06 30.73 45.54
N ALA A 20 24.77 29.95 44.72
CA ALA A 20 24.50 28.61 44.20
C ALA A 20 24.46 27.44 45.21
N GLN A 21 23.79 26.35 44.80
CA GLN A 21 23.99 24.89 45.05
C GLN A 21 22.60 24.21 44.89
N GLU A 22 22.34 23.04 44.31
CA GLU A 22 23.10 21.89 43.82
C GLU A 22 22.17 21.03 42.93
N VAL A 23 22.76 20.41 41.90
CA VAL A 23 22.53 19.05 41.37
C VAL A 23 21.16 18.39 41.59
N GLU A 24 20.37 18.29 40.52
CA GLU A 24 19.55 17.09 40.26
C GLU A 24 19.78 16.60 38.82
N SER A 25 20.18 15.34 38.75
CA SER A 25 20.47 14.58 37.56
C SER A 25 19.18 14.20 36.82
N GLU A 26 18.89 14.85 35.70
CA GLU A 26 17.97 14.28 34.71
C GLU A 26 18.74 13.30 33.83
N ALA A 27 18.57 12.02 34.17
CA ALA A 27 18.94 10.91 33.32
C ALA A 27 18.19 11.04 31.98
N VAL A 28 18.94 11.38 30.92
CA VAL A 28 18.46 11.26 29.55
C VAL A 28 18.30 9.77 29.27
N GLU A 29 17.07 9.31 29.40
CA GLU A 29 16.61 7.99 29.01
C GLU A 29 16.85 7.82 27.50
N GLN A 30 18.00 7.23 27.16
CA GLN A 30 18.32 6.83 25.80
C GLN A 30 17.32 5.75 25.40
N LYS A 31 16.23 6.16 24.75
CA LYS A 31 15.37 5.26 23.97
C LYS A 31 16.28 4.52 23.00
N ALA A 32 16.47 3.22 23.28
CA ALA A 32 17.12 2.28 22.39
C ALA A 32 16.48 2.42 21.00
N GLN A 33 17.28 2.86 20.04
CA GLN A 33 16.88 2.82 18.64
C GLN A 33 16.54 1.36 18.31
N PRO A 34 15.39 1.07 17.69
CA PRO A 34 15.09 -0.30 17.30
C PRO A 34 16.19 -0.74 16.35
N GLU A 35 16.93 -1.78 16.75
CA GLU A 35 18.00 -2.36 15.94
C GLU A 35 17.47 -2.57 14.52
N ALA A 36 18.11 -1.87 13.57
CA ALA A 36 17.82 -2.04 12.16
C ALA A 36 17.99 -3.53 11.84
N LYS A 37 16.86 -4.23 11.60
CA LYS A 37 16.87 -5.60 11.08
C LYS A 37 17.87 -5.61 9.95
N LYS A 38 18.98 -6.34 10.11
CA LYS A 38 19.94 -6.59 9.03
C LYS A 38 19.12 -6.99 7.82
N GLU A 39 19.11 -6.13 6.81
CA GLU A 39 18.40 -6.39 5.57
C GLU A 39 18.98 -7.69 5.02
N GLY A 40 18.19 -8.77 5.10
CA GLY A 40 18.50 -9.99 4.37
C GLY A 40 18.65 -9.65 2.89
N PRO A 41 19.29 -10.52 2.08
CA PRO A 41 19.44 -10.27 0.65
C PRO A 41 18.07 -9.93 0.05
N GLU A 42 17.98 -8.77 -0.61
CA GLU A 42 16.71 -8.31 -1.18
C GLU A 42 16.19 -9.34 -2.19
N LYS A 43 15.01 -9.89 -1.92
CA LYS A 43 14.34 -10.83 -2.81
C LYS A 43 13.30 -10.10 -3.62
N TRP A 44 13.63 -9.90 -4.89
CA TRP A 44 12.77 -9.26 -5.87
C TRP A 44 11.99 -10.30 -6.67
N GLY A 45 10.73 -9.99 -6.96
CA GLY A 45 9.87 -10.79 -7.85
C GLY A 45 9.08 -9.95 -8.83
N ILE A 46 8.17 -10.58 -9.55
CA ILE A 46 7.26 -9.90 -10.48
C ILE A 46 5.82 -10.13 -10.03
N ALA A 47 5.04 -9.05 -9.97
CA ALA A 47 3.61 -9.06 -9.76
C ALA A 47 2.90 -8.81 -11.10
N HIS A 48 2.38 -9.88 -11.69
CA HIS A 48 1.52 -9.84 -12.87
C HIS A 48 0.08 -9.53 -12.44
N ILE A 49 -0.38 -8.33 -12.80
CA ILE A 49 -1.75 -7.89 -12.54
C ILE A 49 -2.53 -7.97 -13.84
N TYR A 50 -3.31 -9.04 -14.00
CA TYR A 50 -4.26 -9.13 -15.09
C TYR A 50 -5.58 -8.50 -14.67
N SER A 51 -5.98 -7.41 -15.32
CA SER A 51 -7.24 -6.73 -15.02
C SER A 51 -8.12 -6.64 -16.24
N SER A 52 -9.23 -7.36 -16.19
CA SER A 52 -10.30 -7.33 -17.18
C SER A 52 -11.56 -6.68 -16.58
N TYR A 53 -12.57 -6.42 -17.41
CA TYR A 53 -13.87 -5.93 -16.93
C TYR A 53 -14.65 -6.95 -16.10
N ASN A 54 -14.31 -8.23 -16.21
CA ASN A 54 -15.04 -9.31 -15.52
C ASN A 54 -14.28 -9.80 -14.29
N ASN A 55 -12.94 -9.81 -14.31
CA ASN A 55 -12.15 -10.30 -13.18
C ASN A 55 -10.78 -9.61 -13.11
N THR A 56 -10.20 -9.54 -11.91
CA THR A 56 -8.82 -9.13 -11.65
C THR A 56 -8.06 -10.28 -11.02
N ILE A 57 -6.93 -10.67 -11.63
CA ILE A 57 -6.06 -11.75 -11.18
C ILE A 57 -4.71 -11.14 -10.84
N ILE A 58 -4.22 -11.47 -9.65
CA ILE A 58 -2.90 -11.07 -9.18
C ILE A 58 -2.08 -12.35 -9.06
N HIS A 59 -1.04 -12.41 -9.87
CA HIS A 59 -0.16 -13.56 -9.97
C HIS A 59 1.26 -13.09 -9.70
N MET A 60 1.89 -13.69 -8.70
CA MET A 60 3.22 -13.35 -8.28
C MET A 60 4.19 -14.46 -8.66
N THR A 61 5.30 -14.07 -9.26
CA THR A 61 6.34 -14.98 -9.72
C THR A 61 7.72 -14.51 -9.27
N ASP A 62 8.70 -15.37 -9.48
CA ASP A 62 10.11 -14.98 -9.49
C ASP A 62 10.43 -14.04 -10.68
N LEU A 63 11.69 -13.59 -10.78
CA LEU A 63 12.16 -12.69 -11.84
C LEU A 63 12.14 -13.32 -13.24
N THR A 64 12.33 -14.65 -13.34
CA THR A 64 12.26 -15.33 -14.63
C THR A 64 10.82 -15.48 -15.12
N GLY A 65 9.85 -15.47 -14.19
CA GLY A 65 8.44 -15.70 -14.48
C GLY A 65 8.08 -17.18 -14.61
N GLY A 66 9.03 -18.10 -14.36
CA GLY A 66 8.80 -19.54 -14.44
C GLY A 66 8.14 -20.12 -13.20
N GLU A 67 8.52 -19.64 -12.01
CA GLU A 67 8.03 -20.18 -10.75
C GLU A 67 6.97 -19.27 -10.12
N THR A 68 5.83 -19.87 -9.76
CA THR A 68 4.72 -19.14 -9.14
C THR A 68 4.86 -19.13 -7.63
N VAL A 69 4.87 -17.92 -7.07
CA VAL A 69 4.88 -17.67 -5.64
C VAL A 69 3.47 -17.76 -5.10
N SER A 70 2.54 -17.00 -5.66
CA SER A 70 1.15 -17.02 -5.22
C SER A 70 0.25 -16.53 -6.35
N ILE A 71 -0.99 -17.01 -6.33
CA ILE A 71 -2.01 -16.58 -7.26
C ILE A 71 -3.32 -16.36 -6.50
N SER A 72 -3.96 -15.23 -6.78
CA SER A 72 -5.29 -14.95 -6.25
C SER A 72 -6.09 -14.16 -7.27
N SER A 73 -7.37 -14.49 -7.39
CA SER A 73 -8.32 -13.79 -8.26
C SER A 73 -9.39 -13.12 -7.42
N GLY A 74 -10.03 -12.09 -7.98
CA GLY A 74 -11.13 -11.41 -7.33
C GLY A 74 -12.27 -12.36 -6.95
N GLY A 75 -12.60 -13.32 -7.84
CA GLY A 75 -13.67 -14.30 -7.63
C GLY A 75 -13.47 -15.31 -6.51
N ILE A 76 -12.25 -15.50 -6.02
CA ILE A 76 -12.04 -16.32 -4.80
C ILE A 76 -12.55 -15.58 -3.55
N HIS A 77 -12.58 -14.24 -3.58
CA HIS A 77 -12.88 -13.40 -2.42
C HIS A 77 -14.30 -12.84 -2.39
N VAL A 78 -15.07 -13.04 -3.47
CA VAL A 78 -16.44 -12.57 -3.59
C VAL A 78 -17.33 -13.68 -4.14
N ASN A 79 -18.53 -13.80 -3.57
CA ASN A 79 -19.47 -14.87 -3.95
C ASN A 79 -20.34 -14.52 -5.18
N ALA A 80 -20.28 -13.28 -5.65
CA ALA A 80 -21.12 -12.81 -6.75
C ALA A 80 -20.28 -12.48 -7.97
N ASP A 81 -20.61 -13.10 -9.10
CA ASP A 81 -19.89 -13.01 -10.37
C ASP A 81 -19.69 -11.56 -10.85
N ARG A 82 -20.71 -10.71 -10.64
CA ARG A 82 -20.65 -9.28 -11.04
C ARG A 82 -19.59 -8.47 -10.27
N TYR A 83 -19.14 -8.96 -9.11
CA TYR A 83 -18.20 -8.25 -8.24
C TYR A 83 -16.77 -8.74 -8.38
N GLU A 84 -16.50 -9.74 -9.23
CA GLU A 84 -15.16 -10.29 -9.44
C GLU A 84 -14.13 -9.25 -9.93
N SER A 85 -14.55 -8.28 -10.76
CA SER A 85 -13.70 -7.18 -11.22
C SER A 85 -13.69 -5.97 -10.29
N SER A 86 -14.49 -5.99 -9.23
CA SER A 86 -14.65 -4.82 -8.36
C SER A 86 -13.32 -4.43 -7.68
N PRO A 87 -13.09 -3.13 -7.43
CA PRO A 87 -11.93 -2.67 -6.68
C PRO A 87 -11.79 -3.35 -5.31
N PHE A 88 -12.92 -3.66 -4.67
CA PHE A 88 -12.94 -4.35 -3.38
C PHE A 88 -12.39 -5.78 -3.49
N ALA A 89 -12.84 -6.55 -4.48
CA ALA A 89 -12.33 -7.90 -4.73
C ALA A 89 -10.83 -7.88 -5.03
N ALA A 90 -10.38 -6.92 -5.85
CA ALA A 90 -8.96 -6.75 -6.18
C ALA A 90 -8.09 -6.43 -4.96
N MET A 91 -8.56 -5.59 -4.03
CA MET A 91 -7.85 -5.32 -2.78
C MET A 91 -7.72 -6.56 -1.89
N LYS A 92 -8.78 -7.36 -1.76
CA LYS A 92 -8.72 -8.62 -1.00
C LYS A 92 -7.77 -9.63 -1.63
N ALA A 93 -7.82 -9.78 -2.95
CA ALA A 93 -6.88 -10.62 -3.70
C ALA A 93 -5.42 -10.19 -3.48
N ALA A 94 -5.16 -8.88 -3.49
CA ALA A 94 -3.83 -8.34 -3.25
C ALA A 94 -3.34 -8.65 -1.83
N ASN A 95 -4.20 -8.51 -0.82
CA ASN A 95 -3.83 -8.80 0.57
C ASN A 95 -3.47 -10.28 0.78
N ALA A 96 -4.24 -11.20 0.21
CA ALA A 96 -3.92 -12.64 0.28
C ALA A 96 -2.56 -12.97 -0.37
N VAL A 97 -2.26 -12.33 -1.49
CA VAL A 97 -0.96 -12.43 -2.18
C VAL A 97 0.16 -11.83 -1.35
N VAL A 98 -0.08 -10.67 -0.71
CA VAL A 98 0.88 -9.99 0.18
C VAL A 98 1.24 -10.86 1.38
N GLU A 99 0.26 -11.47 2.03
CA GLU A 99 0.47 -12.36 3.17
C GLU A 99 1.33 -13.56 2.77
N SER A 100 0.99 -14.22 1.66
CA SER A 100 1.75 -15.34 1.12
C SER A 100 3.19 -14.97 0.77
N ALA A 101 3.39 -13.78 0.22
CA ALA A 101 4.68 -13.27 -0.19
C ALA A 101 5.59 -12.87 0.98
N LYS A 102 5.01 -12.32 2.05
CA LYS A 102 5.73 -12.04 3.30
C LYS A 102 6.29 -13.31 3.93
N THR A 103 5.49 -14.37 3.97
CA THR A 103 5.94 -15.68 4.50
C THR A 103 7.10 -16.26 3.70
N LYS A 104 7.15 -15.98 2.39
CA LYS A 104 8.22 -16.43 1.49
C LYS A 104 9.46 -15.52 1.48
N GLY A 105 9.39 -14.38 2.18
CA GLY A 105 10.53 -13.47 2.38
C GLY A 105 10.84 -12.56 1.21
N PHE A 106 9.87 -12.24 0.36
CA PHE A 106 10.05 -11.22 -0.69
C PHE A 106 10.12 -9.82 -0.07
N THR A 107 10.99 -8.98 -0.61
CA THR A 107 11.20 -7.59 -0.13
C THR A 107 10.60 -6.56 -1.09
N GLY A 108 10.55 -6.87 -2.39
CA GLY A 108 10.03 -5.96 -3.41
C GLY A 108 9.56 -6.66 -4.68
N PHE A 109 8.79 -5.95 -5.49
CA PHE A 109 8.24 -6.46 -6.75
C PHE A 109 8.30 -5.43 -7.88
N HIS A 110 8.53 -5.93 -9.08
CA HIS A 110 8.18 -5.25 -10.33
C HIS A 110 6.73 -5.52 -10.67
N ILE A 111 5.98 -4.51 -11.09
CA ILE A 111 4.57 -4.65 -11.43
C ILE A 111 4.44 -4.69 -12.95
N ARG A 112 3.75 -5.71 -13.45
CA ARG A 112 3.36 -5.82 -14.86
C ARG A 112 1.85 -5.82 -14.96
N VAL A 113 1.28 -4.70 -15.42
CA VAL A 113 -0.16 -4.54 -15.61
C VAL A 113 -0.53 -5.08 -16.99
N ARG A 114 -1.58 -5.89 -17.07
CA ARG A 114 -2.06 -6.49 -18.31
C ARG A 114 -3.57 -6.36 -18.42
N ALA A 115 -4.03 -5.66 -19.46
CA ALA A 115 -5.42 -5.73 -19.90
C ALA A 115 -5.65 -6.97 -20.80
N VAL A 116 -6.89 -7.18 -21.24
CA VAL A 116 -7.23 -8.29 -22.15
C VAL A 116 -6.39 -8.24 -23.43
N GLY A 117 -6.25 -7.05 -24.02
CA GLY A 117 -5.45 -6.79 -25.21
C GLY A 117 -5.86 -7.59 -26.44
N GLY A 118 -4.96 -7.67 -27.43
CA GLY A 118 -5.23 -8.30 -28.72
C GLY A 118 -6.35 -7.59 -29.47
N VAL A 119 -7.41 -8.34 -29.81
CA VAL A 119 -8.66 -7.82 -30.40
C VAL A 119 -9.65 -7.26 -29.35
N GLY A 120 -9.35 -7.47 -28.07
CA GLY A 120 -10.15 -7.09 -26.93
C GLY A 120 -9.93 -5.64 -26.48
N SER A 121 -10.29 -5.35 -25.23
CA SER A 121 -10.01 -4.04 -24.64
C SER A 121 -8.53 -3.92 -24.29
N ARG A 122 -7.94 -2.79 -24.67
CA ARG A 122 -6.59 -2.40 -24.24
C ARG A 122 -6.57 -1.68 -22.90
N VAL A 123 -7.74 -1.22 -22.45
CA VAL A 123 -7.88 -0.49 -21.18
C VAL A 123 -7.92 -1.52 -20.04
N PRO A 124 -7.03 -1.41 -19.04
CA PRO A 124 -7.10 -2.24 -17.84
C PRO A 124 -8.44 -2.09 -17.13
N GLY A 125 -8.92 -3.18 -16.53
CA GLY A 125 -10.15 -3.17 -15.75
C GLY A 125 -10.09 -2.28 -14.49
N PRO A 126 -11.24 -2.05 -13.84
CA PRO A 126 -11.34 -1.18 -12.67
C PRO A 126 -10.53 -1.67 -11.46
N GLY A 127 -10.21 -2.96 -11.39
CA GLY A 127 -9.41 -3.54 -10.30
C GLY A 127 -7.91 -3.27 -10.37
N ALA A 128 -7.36 -2.84 -11.52
CA ALA A 128 -5.92 -2.66 -11.70
C ALA A 128 -5.32 -1.66 -10.68
N GLN A 129 -5.90 -0.46 -10.62
CA GLN A 129 -5.39 0.60 -9.74
C GLN A 129 -5.56 0.26 -8.26
N ALA A 130 -6.64 -0.44 -7.91
CA ALA A 130 -6.89 -0.89 -6.55
C ALA A 130 -5.89 -1.96 -6.10
N ALA A 131 -5.54 -2.89 -6.98
CA ALA A 131 -4.53 -3.92 -6.73
C ALA A 131 -3.13 -3.30 -6.50
N ILE A 132 -2.69 -2.39 -7.37
CA ILE A 132 -1.39 -1.69 -7.24
C ILE A 132 -1.31 -0.97 -5.89
N ARG A 133 -2.38 -0.24 -5.53
CA ARG A 133 -2.46 0.48 -4.25
C ARG A 133 -2.42 -0.46 -3.05
N ALA A 134 -3.07 -1.62 -3.13
CA ALA A 134 -3.06 -2.61 -2.05
C ALA A 134 -1.68 -3.26 -1.90
N LEU A 135 -1.00 -3.59 -2.99
CA LEU A 135 0.38 -4.09 -2.96
C LEU A 135 1.34 -3.08 -2.32
N ALA A 136 1.19 -1.78 -2.63
CA ALA A 136 1.96 -0.71 -2.00
C ALA A 136 1.76 -0.66 -0.47
N ARG A 137 0.50 -0.72 -0.04
CA ARG A 137 0.14 -0.75 1.40
C ARG A 137 0.58 -2.04 2.10
N GLY A 138 0.81 -3.11 1.33
CA GLY A 138 1.35 -4.37 1.82
C GLY A 138 2.76 -4.27 2.41
N GLY A 139 3.48 -3.17 2.18
CA GLY A 139 4.81 -2.91 2.74
C GLY A 139 5.96 -3.45 1.89
N PHE A 140 5.71 -3.72 0.60
CA PHE A 140 6.75 -4.10 -0.35
C PHE A 140 7.36 -2.88 -1.05
N LYS A 141 8.65 -2.96 -1.38
CA LYS A 141 9.29 -1.97 -2.26
C LYS A 141 8.73 -2.16 -3.68
N ILE A 142 8.13 -1.10 -4.24
CA ILE A 142 7.64 -1.12 -5.63
C ILE A 142 8.77 -0.67 -6.54
N GLY A 143 9.13 -1.52 -7.51
CA GLY A 143 10.06 -1.17 -8.56
C GLY A 143 9.39 -0.53 -9.76
N ARG A 144 9.78 -1.02 -10.94
CA ARG A 144 9.19 -0.63 -12.23
C ARG A 144 7.74 -1.09 -12.35
N ILE A 145 6.92 -0.22 -12.94
CA ILE A 145 5.53 -0.50 -13.30
C ILE A 145 5.44 -0.43 -14.82
N ASP A 146 5.22 -1.57 -15.46
CA ASP A 146 5.16 -1.69 -16.91
C ASP A 146 3.75 -2.12 -17.35
N ASP A 147 3.24 -1.55 -18.45
CA ASP A 147 2.06 -2.07 -19.14
C ASP A 147 2.50 -3.12 -20.16
N VAL A 148 2.09 -4.37 -19.94
CA VAL A 148 2.37 -5.52 -20.81
C VAL A 148 1.09 -6.01 -21.51
N THR A 149 0.12 -5.11 -21.70
CA THR A 149 -1.07 -5.39 -22.51
C THR A 149 -0.64 -5.77 -23.94
N PRO A 150 -1.08 -6.92 -24.47
CA PRO A 150 -0.63 -7.37 -25.78
C PRO A 150 -1.21 -6.47 -26.89
N ILE A 151 -0.32 -5.82 -27.64
CA ILE A 151 -0.65 -4.97 -28.79
C ILE A 151 -0.18 -5.68 -30.05
N PRO A 152 -1.10 -6.20 -30.89
CA PRO A 152 -0.71 -6.84 -32.15
C PRO A 152 -0.42 -5.76 -33.22
N HIS A 153 0.50 -6.05 -34.14
CA HIS A 153 0.81 -5.16 -35.27
C HIS A 153 -0.40 -4.96 -36.18
N ASP A 154 -1.15 -6.03 -36.46
CA ASP A 154 -2.46 -6.02 -37.08
C ASP A 154 -3.40 -6.97 -36.34
N THR A 155 -4.70 -6.72 -36.39
CA THR A 155 -5.71 -7.44 -35.60
C THR A 155 -6.44 -8.48 -36.43
N THR A 156 -6.74 -9.63 -35.83
CA THR A 156 -7.74 -10.53 -36.37
C THR A 156 -9.15 -9.97 -36.17
N ARG A 157 -10.14 -10.52 -36.86
CA ARG A 157 -11.53 -10.06 -36.76
C ARG A 157 -12.03 -10.13 -35.31
N LYS A 158 -12.47 -8.98 -34.77
CA LYS A 158 -13.04 -8.89 -33.41
C LYS A 158 -14.32 -9.70 -33.27
N LYS A 159 -14.58 -10.23 -32.07
CA LYS A 159 -15.82 -10.94 -31.74
C LYS A 159 -17.04 -10.05 -31.98
N GLY A 160 -17.96 -10.53 -32.83
CA GLY A 160 -19.19 -9.84 -33.20
C GLY A 160 -19.42 -9.79 -34.72
N GLY A 161 -20.63 -9.39 -35.10
CA GLY A 161 -20.94 -9.10 -36.51
C GLY A 161 -20.33 -7.75 -36.95
N LYS A 162 -20.44 -7.43 -38.25
CA LYS A 162 -20.05 -6.10 -38.79
C LYS A 162 -20.72 -4.94 -38.06
N ARG A 163 -21.93 -5.18 -37.55
CA ARG A 163 -22.77 -4.23 -36.82
C ARG A 163 -22.47 -4.17 -35.30
N GLY A 164 -21.52 -4.97 -34.81
CA GLY A 164 -21.17 -5.02 -33.39
C GLY A 164 -22.22 -5.70 -32.51
N ARG A 165 -22.11 -5.47 -31.19
CA ARG A 165 -23.10 -5.90 -30.19
C ARG A 165 -24.26 -4.89 -30.18
N ARG A 166 -25.48 -5.37 -30.39
CA ARG A 166 -26.72 -4.59 -30.20
C ARG A 166 -27.29 -4.99 -28.85
N VAL A 167 -27.38 -4.02 -27.96
CA VAL A 167 -27.96 -4.16 -26.61
C VAL A 167 -29.27 -3.40 -26.60
#